data_AF-A0A4R2CIR4-F1
#
_entry.id   AF-A0A4R2CIR4-F1
#
_cell.length_a   1.000
_cell.length_b   1.000
_cell.length_c   1.000
_cell.angle_alpha   90.00
_cell.angle_beta   90.00
_cell.angle_gamma   90.00
#
_symmetry.space_group_name_H-M   'P 1'
#
loop_
_entity.id
_entity.type
_entity.pdbx_description
1 polymer ?
#
loop_
_entity_poly.entity_id
_entity_poly.type
_entity_poly.pdbx_seq_one_letter_code
_entity_poly.pdbx_strand_id
1 'polypeptide(L)'
;MVTSSGPATVPAWSFTAKGLSRPIVVLAVSKDVLKPRVEPVPPPGLAELEPSLLQGESLTRIDDRTLTFTLNHGACEPDLRAHVLEFEDLVVIGGSHGPVLADTACRAVLLRKAAVVTLAVPLGDRAVISAATGVRLTLDRPPK
;
A
#
# COMPACT_ATOMS: atom_id res chain seq x y z
N MET A 1 -1.29 -9.99 -18.88
CA MET A 1 -1.32 -9.54 -17.47
C MET A 1 -2.34 -8.43 -17.36
N VAL A 2 -3.15 -8.35 -16.29
CA VAL A 2 -4.06 -7.21 -16.09
C VAL A 2 -3.33 -6.16 -15.25
N THR A 3 -3.36 -4.90 -15.67
CA THR A 3 -2.76 -3.76 -14.95
C THR A 3 -3.86 -2.77 -14.57
N SER A 4 -3.54 -1.79 -13.71
CA SER A 4 -4.46 -0.68 -13.43
C SER A 4 -4.80 0.15 -14.68
N SER A 5 -3.97 0.08 -15.72
CA SER A 5 -4.20 0.71 -17.03
C SER A 5 -4.84 -0.23 -18.05
N GLY A 6 -5.36 -1.38 -17.62
CA GLY A 6 -5.95 -2.41 -18.47
C GLY A 6 -5.00 -3.57 -18.81
N PRO A 7 -5.43 -4.51 -19.66
CA PRO A 7 -4.63 -5.66 -20.06
C PRO A 7 -3.37 -5.26 -20.82
N ALA A 8 -2.22 -5.80 -20.40
CA ALA A 8 -0.95 -5.65 -21.08
C ALA A 8 -0.47 -6.99 -21.64
N THR A 9 -0.13 -6.98 -22.93
CA THR A 9 0.57 -8.05 -23.64
C THR A 9 2.00 -7.59 -23.89
N VAL A 10 2.96 -8.36 -23.38
CA VAL A 10 4.38 -8.01 -23.39
C VAL A 10 5.21 -9.22 -23.79
N PRO A 11 6.29 -9.04 -24.56
CA PRO A 11 7.21 -10.12 -24.86
C PRO A 11 7.91 -10.59 -23.57
N ALA A 12 8.18 -11.89 -23.48
CA ALA A 12 8.83 -12.49 -22.32
C ALA A 12 9.81 -13.59 -22.73
N TRP A 13 10.92 -13.67 -22.01
CA TRP A 13 11.83 -14.82 -22.06
C TRP A 13 11.44 -15.83 -20.98
N SER A 14 11.44 -17.11 -21.34
CA SER A 14 11.17 -18.21 -20.42
C SER A 14 12.43 -19.07 -20.32
N PHE A 15 12.95 -19.23 -19.11
CA PHE A 15 14.15 -19.99 -18.82
C PHE A 15 13.82 -21.23 -17.97
N THR A 16 14.23 -22.40 -18.44
CA THR A 16 14.15 -23.66 -17.69
C THR A 16 15.56 -24.10 -17.30
N ALA A 17 15.73 -24.54 -16.05
CA ALA A 17 17.00 -25.08 -15.56
C ALA A 17 16.75 -26.29 -14.65
N LYS A 18 17.74 -27.18 -14.57
CA LYS A 18 17.68 -28.35 -13.68
C LYS A 18 17.50 -27.89 -12.22
N GLY A 19 16.53 -28.47 -11.53
CA GLY A 19 16.18 -28.10 -10.14
C GLY A 19 15.10 -27.04 -10.01
N LEU A 20 14.65 -26.41 -11.10
CA LEU A 20 13.48 -25.54 -11.09
C LEU A 20 12.21 -26.36 -11.38
N SER A 21 11.24 -26.28 -10.47
CA SER A 21 9.93 -26.92 -10.66
C SER A 21 9.02 -26.16 -11.63
N ARG A 22 9.39 -24.93 -12.00
CA ARG A 22 8.67 -24.03 -12.93
C ARG A 22 9.66 -23.12 -13.66
N PRO A 23 9.39 -22.69 -14.91
CA PRO A 23 10.27 -21.75 -15.60
C PRO A 23 10.31 -20.39 -14.91
N ILE A 24 11.46 -19.72 -15.01
CA ILE A 24 11.57 -18.29 -14.68
C ILE A 24 11.16 -17.51 -15.93
N VAL A 25 10.20 -16.60 -15.78
CA VAL A 25 9.70 -15.74 -16.86
C VAL A 25 10.13 -14.31 -16.59
N VAL A 26 10.82 -13.69 -17.55
CA VAL A 26 11.34 -12.31 -17.46
C VAL A 26 10.79 -11.49 -18.62
N LEU A 27 10.45 -10.22 -18.37
CA LEU A 27 10.03 -9.29 -19.42
C LEU A 27 11.16 -9.07 -20.42
N ALA A 28 10.90 -9.34 -21.70
CA ALA A 28 11.86 -9.17 -22.78
C ALA A 28 11.70 -7.78 -23.41
N VAL A 29 11.85 -6.73 -22.59
CA VAL A 29 11.72 -5.32 -23.02
C VAL A 29 13.04 -4.60 -22.79
N SER A 30 13.40 -3.68 -23.71
CA SER A 30 14.55 -2.80 -23.48
C SER A 30 14.31 -1.90 -22.27
N LYS A 31 15.36 -1.55 -21.53
CA LYS A 31 15.25 -0.53 -20.49
C LYS A 31 14.88 0.84 -21.06
N ASP A 32 15.24 1.11 -22.31
CA ASP A 32 14.99 2.41 -22.95
C ASP A 32 13.52 2.68 -23.23
N VAL A 33 12.67 1.63 -23.22
CA VAL A 33 11.22 1.79 -23.35
C VAL A 33 10.52 1.96 -21.99
N LEU A 34 11.25 1.77 -20.88
CA LEU A 34 10.70 1.98 -19.55
C LEU A 34 10.62 3.47 -19.29
N LYS A 35 9.40 3.96 -19.05
CA LYS A 35 9.18 5.32 -18.57
C LYS A 35 9.21 5.31 -17.04
N PRO A 36 9.71 6.38 -16.39
CA PRO A 36 9.50 6.58 -14.96
C PRO A 36 8.02 6.43 -14.63
N ARG A 37 7.74 5.83 -13.48
CA ARG A 37 6.38 5.81 -12.96
C ARG A 37 5.92 7.26 -12.83
N VAL A 38 4.80 7.59 -13.48
CA VAL A 38 4.15 8.87 -13.26
C VAL A 38 3.50 8.78 -11.88
N GLU A 39 4.03 9.54 -10.93
CA GLU A 39 3.39 9.66 -9.63
C GLU A 39 2.07 10.43 -9.82
N PRO A 40 0.95 9.95 -9.26
CA PRO A 40 -0.32 10.65 -9.39
C PRO A 40 -0.19 12.07 -8.84
N VAL A 41 -0.49 13.07 -9.66
CA VAL A 41 -0.64 14.44 -9.16
C VAL A 41 -2.06 14.56 -8.62
N PRO A 42 -2.24 15.00 -7.35
CA PRO A 42 -3.57 15.24 -6.82
C PRO A 42 -4.35 16.22 -7.72
N PRO A 43 -5.64 15.95 -8.00
CA PRO A 43 -6.50 16.91 -8.70
C PRO A 43 -6.43 18.31 -8.07
N PRO A 44 -6.44 19.38 -8.90
CA PRO A 44 -6.43 20.74 -8.38
C PRO A 44 -7.68 21.02 -7.54
N GLY A 45 -7.52 21.80 -6.46
CA GLY A 45 -8.61 22.16 -5.55
C GLY A 45 -8.87 21.15 -4.43
N LEU A 46 -8.09 20.07 -4.34
CA LEU A 46 -8.08 19.23 -3.15
C LEU A 46 -7.36 19.94 -1.99
N ALA A 47 -7.88 19.75 -0.78
CA ALA A 47 -7.21 20.18 0.44
C ALA A 47 -5.86 19.45 0.60
N GLU A 48 -4.91 20.10 1.27
CA GLU A 48 -3.71 19.42 1.72
C GLU A 48 -4.09 18.27 2.65
N LEU A 49 -3.30 17.20 2.63
CA LEU A 49 -3.51 16.09 3.54
C LEU A 49 -3.29 16.58 4.98
N GLU A 50 -4.16 16.13 5.88
CA GLU A 50 -4.02 16.38 7.31
C GLU A 50 -2.61 15.97 7.77
N PRO A 51 -1.83 16.85 8.43
CA PRO A 51 -0.46 16.55 8.83
C PRO A 51 -0.35 15.34 9.77
N SER A 52 -1.44 14.98 10.44
CA SER A 52 -1.51 13.82 11.33
C SER A 52 -1.75 12.50 10.61
N LEU A 53 -2.00 12.52 9.29
CA LEU A 53 -2.32 11.33 8.50
C LEU A 53 -1.09 10.43 8.35
N LEU A 54 -1.28 9.15 8.65
CA LEU A 54 -0.26 8.12 8.57
C LEU A 54 -0.53 7.14 7.44
N GLN A 55 0.55 6.73 6.78
CA GLN A 55 0.53 5.81 5.67
C GLN A 55 0.29 4.37 6.15
N GLY A 56 -0.70 3.71 5.55
CA GLY A 56 -0.75 2.24 5.49
C GLY A 56 0.22 1.74 4.42
N GLU A 57 1.24 0.99 4.81
CA GLU A 57 2.32 0.53 3.93
C GLU A 57 1.94 -0.74 3.16
N SER A 58 1.42 -1.74 3.87
CA SER A 58 1.13 -3.05 3.30
C SER A 58 0.04 -3.81 4.04
N LEU A 59 -0.69 -4.66 3.34
CA LEU A 59 -1.63 -5.61 3.95
C LEU A 59 -0.85 -6.82 4.44
N THR A 60 -1.02 -7.20 5.70
CA THR A 60 -0.35 -8.38 6.28
C THR A 60 -1.33 -9.54 6.48
N ARG A 61 -2.63 -9.25 6.63
CA ARG A 61 -3.68 -10.27 6.70
C ARG A 61 -5.03 -9.73 6.24
N ILE A 62 -5.82 -10.60 5.63
CA ILE A 62 -7.21 -10.37 5.26
C ILE A 62 -8.02 -11.58 5.74
N ASP A 63 -8.95 -11.37 6.67
CA ASP A 63 -9.84 -12.41 7.21
C ASP A 63 -11.29 -11.94 7.12
N ASP A 64 -12.06 -12.37 6.11
CA ASP A 64 -13.49 -12.00 5.90
C ASP A 64 -13.76 -10.48 6.02
N ARG A 65 -14.04 -10.01 7.24
CA ARG A 65 -14.29 -8.59 7.60
C ARG A 65 -13.15 -7.91 8.37
N THR A 66 -12.01 -8.55 8.58
CA THR A 66 -10.88 -8.00 9.33
C THR A 66 -9.69 -7.79 8.41
N LEU A 67 -9.14 -6.58 8.43
CA LEU A 67 -7.91 -6.25 7.72
C LEU A 67 -6.81 -5.93 8.72
N THR A 68 -5.66 -6.58 8.55
CA THR A 68 -4.43 -6.24 9.28
C THR A 68 -3.44 -5.64 8.30
N PHE A 69 -2.85 -4.51 8.66
CA PHE A 69 -1.90 -3.79 7.83
C PHE A 69 -0.79 -3.15 8.66
N THR A 70 0.30 -2.79 8.00
CA THR A 70 1.41 -2.08 8.63
C THR A 70 1.18 -0.58 8.53
N LEU A 71 1.17 0.10 9.68
CA LEU A 71 1.16 1.55 9.78
C LEU A 71 2.59 2.07 9.96
N ASN A 72 3.00 3.00 9.11
CA ASN A 72 4.25 3.73 9.24
C ASN A 72 4.02 4.97 10.11
N HIS A 73 4.87 5.16 11.13
CA HIS A 73 4.76 6.31 12.04
C HIS A 73 6.14 6.75 12.54
N GLY A 74 6.26 8.01 12.94
CA GLY A 74 7.44 8.58 13.58
C GLY A 74 7.56 8.19 15.05
N ALA A 75 8.79 8.14 15.56
CA ALA A 75 9.07 7.73 16.95
C ALA A 75 8.42 8.60 18.05
N CYS A 76 8.01 9.82 17.72
CA CYS A 76 7.44 10.77 18.68
C CYS A 76 5.94 11.01 18.49
N GLU A 77 5.32 10.28 17.56
CA GLU A 77 3.89 10.40 17.27
C GLU A 77 3.09 9.58 18.30
N PRO A 78 2.26 10.24 19.14
CA PRO A 78 1.46 9.54 20.15
C PRO A 78 0.13 9.06 19.58
N ASP A 79 -0.61 8.28 20.38
CA ASP A 79 -2.04 8.00 20.15
C ASP A 79 -2.39 7.53 18.74
N LEU A 80 -1.60 6.59 18.20
CA LEU A 80 -1.83 6.02 16.87
C LEU A 80 -3.21 5.38 16.77
N ARG A 81 -3.99 5.80 15.78
CA ARG A 81 -5.33 5.29 15.46
C ARG A 81 -5.34 4.74 14.05
N ALA A 82 -5.96 3.58 13.85
CA ALA A 82 -6.20 3.02 12.53
C ALA A 82 -7.56 3.50 12.02
N HIS A 83 -7.65 3.79 10.73
CA HIS A 83 -8.86 4.26 10.07
C HIS A 83 -9.22 3.39 8.89
N VAL A 84 -10.53 3.29 8.65
CA VAL A 84 -11.08 2.63 7.46
C VAL A 84 -12.27 3.43 6.93
N LEU A 85 -12.34 3.58 5.62
CA LEU A 85 -13.47 4.13 4.90
C LEU A 85 -13.88 3.16 3.81
N GLU A 86 -15.15 2.74 3.81
CA GLU A 86 -15.67 1.75 2.88
C GLU A 86 -16.52 2.38 1.79
N PHE A 87 -16.23 1.99 0.55
CA PHE A 87 -17.03 2.25 -0.63
C PHE A 87 -17.49 0.92 -1.23
N GLU A 88 -18.31 1.00 -2.28
CA GLU A 88 -18.87 -0.17 -2.95
C GLU A 88 -17.78 -1.03 -3.62
N ASP A 89 -16.79 -0.40 -4.25
CA ASP A 89 -15.75 -1.02 -5.08
C ASP A 89 -14.35 -1.00 -4.43
N LEU A 90 -14.18 -0.22 -3.36
CA LEU A 90 -12.89 -0.06 -2.69
C LEU A 90 -13.02 0.20 -1.19
N VAL A 91 -11.92 -0.04 -0.47
CA VAL A 91 -11.74 0.28 0.94
C VAL A 91 -10.49 1.14 1.06
N VAL A 92 -10.60 2.29 1.73
CA VAL A 92 -9.46 3.15 2.03
C VAL A 92 -9.03 2.92 3.46
N ILE A 93 -7.73 2.69 3.67
CA ILE A 93 -7.15 2.50 5.01
C ILE A 93 -6.03 3.50 5.26
N GLY A 94 -5.79 3.80 6.53
CA GLY A 94 -4.67 4.62 6.97
C GLY A 94 -4.64 4.69 8.48
N GLY A 95 -3.93 5.67 9.00
CA GLY A 95 -3.99 5.97 10.42
C GLY A 95 -3.83 7.44 10.70
N SER A 96 -3.87 7.79 11.98
CA SER A 96 -3.51 9.13 12.44
C SER A 96 -2.77 9.05 13.75
N HIS A 97 -2.11 10.14 14.14
CA HIS A 97 -1.55 10.31 15.47
C HIS A 97 -2.20 11.49 16.23
N GLY A 98 -2.01 11.52 17.55
CA GLY A 98 -2.36 12.67 18.38
C GLY A 98 -1.36 13.83 18.22
N PRO A 99 -1.63 15.02 18.79
CA PRO A 99 -0.73 16.16 18.70
C PRO A 99 0.69 15.83 19.19
N VAL A 100 1.70 16.18 18.40
CA VAL A 100 3.10 16.05 18.80
C VAL A 100 3.47 17.25 19.68
N LEU A 101 4.21 17.01 20.77
CA LEU A 101 4.67 18.08 21.65
C LEU A 101 5.62 19.01 20.88
N ALA A 102 5.28 20.29 20.86
CA ALA A 102 6.14 21.33 20.30
C ALA A 102 7.49 21.38 21.02
N ASP A 103 8.51 21.86 20.32
CA ASP A 103 9.85 22.17 20.86
C ASP A 103 10.61 21.00 21.50
N THR A 104 10.18 19.77 21.23
CA THR A 104 10.89 18.56 21.68
C THR A 104 11.69 17.99 20.54
N ALA A 105 13.01 17.82 20.73
CA ALA A 105 13.86 17.19 19.73
C ALA A 105 13.37 15.75 19.45
N CYS A 106 12.87 15.50 18.24
CA CYS A 106 12.43 14.18 17.82
C CYS A 106 13.48 13.51 16.92
N ARG A 107 13.81 12.25 17.22
CA ARG A 107 14.67 11.47 16.33
C ARG A 107 13.88 11.07 15.08
N ALA A 108 14.41 11.38 13.89
CA ALA A 108 13.84 10.97 12.61
C ALA A 108 14.01 9.44 12.40
N VAL A 109 13.15 8.66 13.05
CA VAL A 109 13.09 7.20 12.92
C VAL A 109 11.71 6.81 12.45
N LEU A 110 11.67 6.06 11.34
CA LEU A 110 10.47 5.39 10.87
C LEU A 110 10.26 4.11 11.68
N LEU A 111 9.10 4.01 12.33
CA LEU A 111 8.64 2.83 13.04
C LEU A 111 7.44 2.22 12.30
N ARG A 112 7.26 0.91 12.49
CA ARG A 112 6.18 0.12 11.90
C ARG A 112 5.35 -0.51 13.01
N LYS A 113 4.03 -0.36 12.92
CA LYS A 113 3.10 -0.98 13.87
C LYS A 113 2.00 -1.70 13.12
N ALA A 114 1.66 -2.92 13.56
CA ALA A 114 0.49 -3.61 13.06
C ALA A 114 -0.78 -2.87 13.50
N ALA A 115 -1.65 -2.57 12.54
CA ALA A 115 -2.96 -1.98 12.72
C ALA A 115 -4.03 -2.98 12.27
N VAL A 116 -5.17 -2.99 12.97
CA VAL A 116 -6.30 -3.86 12.66
C VAL A 116 -7.55 -2.99 12.54
N VAL A 117 -8.32 -3.22 11.48
CA VAL A 117 -9.63 -2.59 11.28
C VAL A 117 -10.67 -3.67 10.97
N THR A 118 -11.91 -3.41 11.34
CA THR A 118 -13.05 -4.26 11.04
C THR A 118 -13.98 -3.55 10.06
N LEU A 119 -14.30 -4.25 8.98
CA LEU A 119 -15.22 -3.84 7.94
C LEU A 119 -16.67 -4.15 8.33
N ALA A 120 -17.59 -3.32 7.85
CA ALA A 120 -19.02 -3.53 7.97
C ALA A 120 -19.46 -4.78 7.18
N VAL A 121 -18.90 -4.98 5.97
CA VAL A 121 -19.17 -6.13 5.10
C VAL A 121 -17.86 -6.81 4.67
N PRO A 122 -17.89 -8.10 4.26
CA PRO A 122 -16.70 -8.82 3.80
C PRO A 122 -15.94 -8.07 2.71
N LEU A 123 -14.60 -8.15 2.69
CA LEU A 123 -13.78 -7.40 1.70
C LEU A 123 -14.18 -7.74 0.26
N GLY A 124 -14.39 -9.03 -0.04
CA GLY A 124 -14.66 -9.50 -1.40
C GLY A 124 -13.54 -9.14 -2.37
N ASP A 125 -13.91 -8.65 -3.55
CA ASP A 125 -12.97 -8.24 -4.61
C ASP A 125 -12.56 -6.76 -4.53
N ARG A 126 -13.03 -6.03 -3.51
CA ARG A 126 -12.77 -4.59 -3.36
C ARG A 126 -11.27 -4.31 -3.23
N ALA A 127 -10.81 -3.27 -3.91
CA ALA A 127 -9.42 -2.84 -3.81
C ALA A 127 -9.17 -2.16 -2.44
N VAL A 128 -8.02 -2.41 -1.82
CA VAL A 128 -7.62 -1.68 -0.62
C VAL A 128 -6.62 -0.59 -0.99
N ILE A 129 -6.88 0.65 -0.59
CA ILE A 129 -6.14 1.84 -0.98
C ILE A 129 -5.54 2.51 0.25
N SER A 130 -4.27 2.91 0.20
CA SER A 130 -3.65 3.70 1.27
C SER A 130 -4.09 5.17 1.18
N ALA A 131 -4.65 5.71 2.26
CA ALA A 131 -5.16 7.09 2.31
C ALA A 131 -4.08 8.13 2.00
N ALA A 132 -2.87 7.92 2.51
CA ALA A 132 -1.78 8.89 2.39
C ALA A 132 -1.17 8.96 0.97
N THR A 133 -1.31 7.90 0.16
CA THR A 133 -0.63 7.81 -1.14
C THR A 133 -1.56 7.54 -2.32
N GLY A 134 -2.82 7.14 -2.07
CA GLY A 134 -3.73 6.68 -3.11
C GLY A 134 -3.31 5.37 -3.77
N VAL A 135 -2.25 4.70 -3.28
CA VAL A 135 -1.74 3.47 -3.86
C VAL A 135 -2.59 2.28 -3.42
N ARG A 136 -2.91 1.41 -4.38
CA ARG A 136 -3.50 0.10 -4.09
C ARG A 136 -2.50 -0.79 -3.37
N LEU A 137 -2.90 -1.28 -2.21
CA LEU A 137 -2.14 -2.22 -1.41
C LEU A 137 -2.43 -3.66 -1.85
N THR A 138 -1.40 -4.49 -1.76
CA THR A 138 -1.51 -5.94 -1.94
C THR A 138 -1.09 -6.64 -0.67
N LEU A 139 -1.54 -7.89 -0.49
CA LEU A 139 -1.10 -8.73 0.60
C LEU A 139 0.41 -8.99 0.47
N ASP A 140 1.16 -8.62 1.50
CA ASP A 140 2.58 -8.94 1.61
C ASP A 140 2.74 -10.44 1.57
N ARG A 141 3.52 -10.91 0.61
CA ARG A 141 3.94 -12.31 0.58
C ARG A 141 5.07 -12.45 1.60
N PRO A 142 5.01 -13.39 2.56
CA PRO A 142 6.15 -13.64 3.42
C PRO A 142 7.38 -14.00 2.55
N PRO A 143 8.59 -13.55 2.92
CA PRO A 143 9.80 -13.95 2.22
C PRO A 143 9.94 -15.47 2.24
N LYS A 144 10.31 -16.03 1.09
CA LYS A 144 10.56 -17.47 0.92
C LYS A 144 11.85 -17.90 1.62
#